data_AF-A0A8H6AVT8-F1
#
_entry.id   AF-A0A8H6AVT8-F1
#
_cell.length_a   1.000
_cell.length_b   1.000
_cell.length_c   1.000
_cell.angle_alpha   90.00
_cell.angle_beta   90.00
_cell.angle_gamma   90.00
#
_symmetry.space_group_name_H-M   'P 1'
#
loop_
_entity.id
_entity.type
_entity.pdbx_description
1 polymer ?
#
loop_
_entity_poly.entity_id
_entity_poly.type
_entity_poly.pdbx_seq_one_letter_code
_entity_poly.pdbx_strand_id
1 'polypeptide(L)'
;MFSSGFVKGLEGRAFFPEDDPKCFDFFMGWIYFGTLRVLNASTALDKIQYDLNPLSLYSFADKLCLPELMDLALNTYKNTYEKSNRFPRVSLVSDVYQLTPKDSPLQKFMCHCMYYIFVEYTSEDIRNFWTTEDIAMAMSLHKDLPIDFLNLMRSDSPGFPPTDPRALPNSDFHCHGEDEPCSQRPN
;
A
#
# COMPACT_ATOMS: atom_id res chain seq x y z
N MET A 1 14.82 -18.10 8.42
CA MET A 1 13.83 -18.82 9.24
C MET A 1 14.17 -20.30 9.41
N PHE A 2 14.19 -21.09 8.32
CA PHE A 2 14.36 -22.56 8.41
C PHE A 2 15.80 -23.09 8.45
N SER A 3 16.79 -22.23 8.18
CA SER A 3 18.22 -22.55 8.26
C SER A 3 18.85 -22.29 9.64
N SER A 4 18.03 -22.04 10.67
CA SER A 4 18.48 -21.66 12.01
C SER A 4 18.36 -22.83 13.00
N GLY A 5 19.17 -22.80 14.07
CA GLY A 5 19.09 -23.77 15.18
C GLY A 5 17.90 -23.60 16.11
N PHE A 6 16.97 -22.68 15.81
CA PHE A 6 15.74 -22.48 16.58
C PHE A 6 14.73 -23.60 16.32
N VAL A 7 13.82 -23.83 17.27
CA VAL A 7 12.78 -24.89 17.19
C VAL A 7 12.01 -24.87 15.86
N LYS A 8 11.66 -23.68 15.36
CA LYS A 8 10.99 -23.52 14.05
C LYS A 8 11.83 -24.08 12.87
N GLY A 9 13.15 -23.92 12.92
CA GLY A 9 14.07 -24.49 11.93
C GLY A 9 14.22 -26.00 12.04
N LEU A 10 14.20 -26.54 13.27
CA LEU A 10 14.29 -27.99 13.52
C LEU A 10 13.01 -28.74 13.14
N GLU A 11 11.83 -28.16 13.41
CA GLU A 11 10.54 -28.78 13.11
C GLU A 11 10.10 -28.62 11.65
N GLY A 12 10.78 -27.76 10.89
CA GLY A 12 10.40 -27.40 9.53
C GLY A 12 9.00 -26.77 9.44
N ARG A 13 8.53 -26.14 10.53
CA ARG A 13 7.18 -25.59 10.65
C ARG A 13 7.20 -24.13 11.09
N ALA A 14 6.33 -23.35 10.47
CA ALA A 14 6.09 -21.95 10.79
C ALA A 14 4.58 -21.74 11.02
N PHE A 15 4.25 -20.97 12.06
CA PHE A 15 2.88 -20.62 12.41
C PHE A 15 2.76 -19.09 12.39
N PHE A 16 1.71 -18.59 11.72
CA PHE A 16 1.37 -17.18 11.56
C PHE A 16 -0.09 -16.93 11.98
N PRO A 17 -0.45 -17.15 13.26
CA PRO A 17 -1.84 -17.06 13.73
C PRO A 17 -2.44 -15.64 13.66
N GLU A 18 -1.58 -14.62 13.61
CA GLU A 18 -1.96 -13.21 13.51
C GLU A 18 -2.25 -12.71 12.08
N ASP A 19 -1.95 -13.52 11.07
CA ASP A 19 -2.09 -13.15 9.66
C ASP A 19 -3.33 -13.79 9.04
N ASP A 20 -3.95 -13.10 8.09
CA ASP A 20 -5.05 -13.64 7.30
C ASP A 20 -4.55 -14.86 6.51
N PRO A 21 -5.16 -16.06 6.65
CA PRO A 21 -4.79 -17.23 5.85
C PRO A 21 -4.75 -16.96 4.34
N LYS A 22 -5.57 -16.04 3.82
CA LYS A 22 -5.55 -15.64 2.41
C LYS A 22 -4.22 -15.02 1.98
N CYS A 23 -3.50 -14.33 2.88
CA CYS A 23 -2.15 -13.81 2.60
C CYS A 23 -1.21 -14.94 2.19
N PHE A 24 -1.36 -16.12 2.80
CA PHE A 24 -0.54 -17.28 2.46
C PHE A 24 -0.84 -17.79 1.05
N ASP A 25 -2.11 -17.79 0.61
CA ASP A 25 -2.46 -18.18 -0.76
C ASP A 25 -1.83 -17.24 -1.80
N PHE A 26 -1.88 -15.92 -1.54
CA PHE A 26 -1.23 -14.93 -2.40
C PHE A 26 0.30 -15.09 -2.42
N PHE A 27 0.89 -15.29 -1.24
CA PHE A 27 2.32 -15.53 -1.09
C PHE A 27 2.79 -16.78 -1.84
N MET A 28 2.07 -17.90 -1.71
CA MET A 28 2.38 -19.12 -2.45
C MET A 28 2.20 -18.92 -3.95
N GLY A 29 1.18 -18.16 -4.38
CA GLY A 29 1.02 -17.74 -5.76
C GLY A 29 2.24 -16.97 -6.29
N TRP A 30 2.74 -16.01 -5.50
CA TRP A 30 3.93 -15.25 -5.86
C TRP A 30 5.18 -16.13 -5.91
N ILE A 31 5.44 -16.97 -4.91
CA ILE A 31 6.61 -17.87 -4.86
C ILE A 31 6.68 -18.77 -6.09
N TYR A 32 5.56 -19.39 -6.49
CA TYR A 32 5.57 -20.36 -7.57
C TYR A 32 5.44 -19.76 -8.97
N PHE A 33 4.85 -18.56 -9.11
CA PHE A 33 4.51 -17.99 -10.43
C PHE A 33 5.03 -16.58 -10.67
N GLY A 34 5.70 -15.98 -9.68
CA GLY A 34 6.17 -14.60 -9.73
C GLY A 34 5.06 -13.55 -9.80
N THR A 35 3.79 -13.93 -9.60
CA THR A 35 2.63 -13.04 -9.74
C THR A 35 1.55 -13.34 -8.69
N LEU A 36 0.73 -12.35 -8.35
CA LEU A 36 -0.45 -12.57 -7.51
C LEU A 36 -1.54 -13.25 -8.35
N ARG A 37 -1.68 -14.56 -8.20
CA ARG A 37 -2.55 -15.44 -9.01
C ARG A 37 -4.03 -15.06 -9.09
N VAL A 38 -4.49 -14.10 -8.32
CA VAL A 38 -5.91 -13.73 -8.21
C VAL A 38 -6.31 -12.55 -9.11
N LEU A 39 -5.37 -11.95 -9.85
CA LEU A 39 -5.69 -10.83 -10.75
C LEU A 39 -6.14 -11.22 -12.17
N ASN A 40 -6.09 -12.51 -12.54
CA ASN A 40 -6.39 -12.99 -13.91
C ASN A 40 -7.70 -13.77 -14.07
N ALA A 41 -8.53 -13.92 -13.02
CA ALA A 41 -9.86 -14.51 -13.17
C ALA A 41 -10.86 -13.44 -13.65
N SER A 42 -11.16 -13.44 -14.93
CA SER A 42 -12.04 -12.50 -15.67
C SER A 42 -13.52 -12.45 -15.24
N THR A 43 -13.88 -12.60 -13.97
CA THR A 43 -15.29 -12.57 -13.54
C THR A 43 -15.47 -11.76 -12.27
N ALA A 44 -16.08 -10.58 -12.44
CA ALA A 44 -16.45 -9.58 -11.44
C ALA A 44 -15.26 -8.86 -10.77
N LEU A 45 -14.82 -7.78 -11.42
CA LEU A 45 -13.89 -6.77 -10.87
C LEU A 45 -14.28 -6.38 -9.43
N ASP A 46 -15.58 -6.33 -9.14
CA ASP A 46 -16.11 -6.02 -7.82
C ASP A 46 -15.82 -7.12 -6.78
N LYS A 47 -15.97 -8.42 -7.08
CA LYS A 47 -15.76 -9.49 -6.09
C LYS A 47 -14.28 -9.72 -5.77
N ILE A 48 -13.41 -9.62 -6.76
CA ILE A 48 -11.97 -9.79 -6.59
C ILE A 48 -11.37 -8.64 -5.77
N GLN A 49 -11.90 -7.42 -5.93
CA GLN A 49 -11.49 -6.25 -5.17
C GLN A 49 -11.86 -6.33 -3.68
N TYR A 50 -12.89 -7.11 -3.31
CA TYR A 50 -13.26 -7.37 -1.90
C TYR A 50 -12.50 -8.55 -1.27
N ASP A 51 -12.00 -9.50 -2.06
CA ASP A 51 -11.33 -10.70 -1.53
C ASP A 51 -9.82 -10.54 -1.34
N LEU A 52 -9.20 -9.59 -2.04
CA LEU A 52 -7.80 -9.22 -1.83
C LEU A 52 -7.74 -8.09 -0.80
N ASN A 53 -7.06 -8.31 0.32
CA ASN A 53 -6.67 -7.25 1.26
C ASN A 53 -5.18 -6.94 1.05
N PRO A 54 -4.82 -5.98 0.17
CA PRO A 54 -3.42 -5.77 -0.17
C PRO A 54 -2.63 -5.16 1.00
N LEU A 55 -3.27 -4.52 1.99
CA LEU A 55 -2.62 -4.06 3.22
C LEU A 55 -2.18 -5.24 4.08
N SER A 56 -3.06 -6.23 4.27
CA SER A 56 -2.68 -7.46 4.97
C SER A 56 -1.55 -8.19 4.26
N LEU A 57 -1.56 -8.23 2.91
CA LEU A 57 -0.46 -8.82 2.15
C LEU A 57 0.83 -8.01 2.29
N TYR A 58 0.75 -6.68 2.27
CA TYR A 58 1.90 -5.79 2.45
C TYR A 58 2.52 -5.97 3.84
N SER A 59 1.72 -5.92 4.90
CA SER A 59 2.17 -6.14 6.28
C SER A 59 2.73 -7.56 6.47
N PHE A 60 2.15 -8.57 5.82
CA PHE A 60 2.69 -9.94 5.83
C PHE A 60 4.05 -10.02 5.13
N ALA A 61 4.20 -9.38 3.97
CA ALA A 61 5.46 -9.33 3.23
C ALA A 61 6.55 -8.60 4.02
N ASP A 62 6.21 -7.51 4.70
CA ASP A 62 7.10 -6.75 5.58
C ASP A 62 7.62 -7.63 6.73
N LYS A 63 6.74 -8.36 7.44
CA LYS A 63 7.13 -9.31 8.51
C LYS A 63 8.10 -10.39 8.03
N LEU A 64 7.99 -10.80 6.77
CA LEU A 64 8.87 -11.79 6.15
C LEU A 64 10.12 -11.19 5.51
N CYS A 65 10.29 -9.87 5.56
CA CYS A 65 11.35 -9.11 4.90
C CYS A 65 11.41 -9.34 3.38
N LEU A 66 10.25 -9.27 2.71
CA LEU A 66 10.10 -9.52 1.28
C LEU A 66 9.75 -8.23 0.52
N PRO A 67 10.73 -7.34 0.26
CA PRO A 67 10.48 -6.03 -0.37
C PRO A 67 9.84 -6.16 -1.77
N GLU A 68 10.21 -7.19 -2.54
CA GLU A 68 9.62 -7.44 -3.86
C GLU A 68 8.11 -7.73 -3.82
N LEU A 69 7.65 -8.37 -2.74
CA LEU A 69 6.23 -8.64 -2.53
C LEU A 69 5.49 -7.41 -1.97
N MET A 70 6.18 -6.58 -1.17
CA MET A 70 5.67 -5.28 -0.73
C MET A 70 5.43 -4.36 -1.94
N ASP A 71 6.40 -4.26 -2.86
CA ASP A 71 6.28 -3.48 -4.08
C ASP A 71 5.13 -3.99 -4.96
N LEU A 72 4.98 -5.31 -5.08
CA LEU A 72 3.88 -5.92 -5.84
C LEU A 72 2.50 -5.64 -5.21
N ALA A 73 2.39 -5.69 -3.88
CA ALA A 73 1.16 -5.34 -3.16
C ALA A 73 0.81 -3.86 -3.35
N LEU A 74 1.80 -2.97 -3.30
CA LEU A 74 1.61 -1.54 -3.54
C LEU A 74 1.22 -1.23 -4.99
N ASN A 75 1.88 -1.86 -5.97
CA ASN A 75 1.49 -1.75 -7.38
C ASN A 75 0.03 -2.17 -7.57
N THR A 76 -0.39 -3.23 -6.86
CA THR A 76 -1.78 -3.69 -6.90
C THR A 76 -2.73 -2.65 -6.31
N TYR A 77 -2.38 -2.01 -5.19
CA TYR A 77 -3.14 -0.89 -4.63
C TYR A 77 -3.33 0.24 -5.64
N LYS A 78 -2.22 0.71 -6.20
CA LYS A 78 -2.20 1.86 -7.09
C LYS A 78 -2.96 1.58 -8.39
N ASN A 79 -2.71 0.44 -9.03
CA ASN A 79 -3.44 0.01 -10.23
C ASN A 79 -4.94 -0.16 -9.98
N THR A 80 -5.33 -0.61 -8.79
CA THR A 80 -6.75 -0.79 -8.43
C THR A 80 -7.45 0.57 -8.31
N TYR A 81 -6.81 1.55 -7.68
CA TYR A 81 -7.35 2.91 -7.55
C TYR A 81 -7.37 3.67 -8.88
N GLU A 82 -6.34 3.49 -9.70
CA GLU A 82 -6.27 4.04 -11.05
C GLU A 82 -7.43 3.49 -11.92
N LYS A 83 -7.56 2.16 -12.02
CA LYS A 83 -8.59 1.51 -12.85
C LYS A 83 -10.02 1.82 -12.42
N SER A 84 -10.25 1.96 -11.11
CA SER A 84 -11.57 2.30 -10.58
C SER A 84 -11.85 3.81 -10.58
N ASN A 85 -10.87 4.64 -10.95
CA ASN A 85 -10.88 6.08 -10.79
C ASN A 85 -11.38 6.52 -9.39
N ARG A 86 -10.84 5.87 -8.36
CA ARG A 86 -11.16 6.16 -6.95
C ARG A 86 -9.89 6.49 -6.19
N PHE A 87 -10.07 7.02 -4.98
CA PHE A 87 -9.02 7.22 -3.99
C PHE A 87 -9.29 6.37 -2.74
N PRO A 88 -8.26 6.08 -1.93
CA PRO A 88 -8.44 5.44 -0.63
C PRO A 88 -9.35 6.28 0.26
N ARG A 89 -10.06 5.62 1.19
CA ARG A 89 -10.80 6.30 2.26
C ARG A 89 -9.84 6.69 3.37
N VAL A 90 -10.20 7.71 4.16
CA VAL A 90 -9.42 8.14 5.32
C VAL A 90 -9.17 6.98 6.31
N SER A 91 -10.15 6.08 6.49
CA SER A 91 -9.98 4.90 7.33
C SER A 91 -8.84 4.00 6.88
N LEU A 92 -8.67 3.79 5.56
CA LEU A 92 -7.58 2.99 5.03
C LEU A 92 -6.22 3.70 5.21
N VAL A 93 -6.18 5.03 5.08
CA VAL A 93 -4.97 5.80 5.39
C VAL A 93 -4.58 5.58 6.85
N SER A 94 -5.54 5.68 7.76
CA SER A 94 -5.33 5.38 9.19
C SER A 94 -4.83 3.94 9.41
N ASP A 95 -5.45 2.94 8.77
CA ASP A 95 -5.03 1.54 8.88
C ASP A 95 -3.59 1.33 8.38
N VAL A 96 -3.20 1.99 7.28
CA VAL A 96 -1.83 1.93 6.75
C VAL A 96 -0.84 2.49 7.75
N TYR A 97 -1.10 3.67 8.33
CA TYR A 97 -0.20 4.27 9.33
C TYR A 97 -0.13 3.44 10.62
N GLN A 98 -1.16 2.64 10.91
CA GLN A 98 -1.16 1.75 12.07
C GLN A 98 -0.44 0.40 11.82
N LEU A 99 -0.57 -0.17 10.62
CA LEU A 99 -0.20 -1.56 10.34
C LEU A 99 1.10 -1.72 9.53
N THR A 100 1.70 -0.63 9.08
CA THR A 100 2.95 -0.66 8.30
C THR A 100 4.09 0.06 9.03
N PRO A 101 5.35 -0.28 8.73
CA PRO A 101 6.48 0.43 9.27
C PRO A 101 6.41 1.93 8.96
N LYS A 102 6.94 2.73 9.88
CA LYS A 102 7.18 4.15 9.66
C LYS A 102 8.04 4.35 8.41
N ASP A 103 7.75 5.41 7.66
CA ASP A 103 8.43 5.79 6.42
C ASP A 103 8.29 4.73 5.31
N SER A 104 7.34 3.79 5.44
CA SER A 104 7.14 2.77 4.44
C SER A 104 6.61 3.36 3.13
N PRO A 105 6.95 2.79 1.98
CA PRO A 105 6.47 3.31 0.71
C PRO A 105 4.94 3.34 0.56
N LEU A 106 4.22 2.44 1.24
CA LEU A 106 2.75 2.49 1.31
C LEU A 106 2.24 3.72 2.08
N GLN A 107 2.88 4.12 3.19
CA GLN A 107 2.56 5.39 3.89
C GLN A 107 2.79 6.59 2.99
N LYS A 108 3.92 6.61 2.25
CA LYS A 108 4.24 7.66 1.27
C LYS A 108 3.14 7.77 0.20
N PHE A 109 2.72 6.65 -0.39
CA PHE A 109 1.63 6.64 -1.38
C PHE A 109 0.31 7.17 -0.80
N MET A 110 -0.08 6.73 0.40
CA MET A 110 -1.30 7.22 1.06
C MET A 110 -1.23 8.72 1.37
N CYS A 111 -0.06 9.21 1.81
CA CYS A 111 0.17 10.63 2.06
C CYS A 111 0.03 11.47 0.78
N HIS A 112 0.60 11.01 -0.34
CA HIS A 112 0.45 11.67 -1.63
C HIS A 112 -1.01 11.68 -2.11
N CYS A 113 -1.75 10.58 -1.91
CA CYS A 113 -3.18 10.52 -2.25
C CYS A 113 -3.97 11.56 -1.44
N MET A 114 -3.74 11.61 -0.14
CA MET A 114 -4.35 12.59 0.76
C MET A 114 -4.04 14.03 0.33
N TYR A 115 -2.79 14.32 0.00
CA TYR A 115 -2.37 15.64 -0.46
C TYR A 115 -3.03 16.05 -1.77
N TYR A 116 -3.02 15.18 -2.78
CA TYR A 116 -3.67 15.43 -4.07
C TYR A 116 -5.17 15.69 -3.91
N ILE A 117 -5.86 14.90 -3.06
CA ILE A 117 -7.27 15.10 -2.75
C ILE A 117 -7.51 16.48 -2.12
N PHE A 118 -6.62 16.90 -1.23
CA PHE A 118 -6.75 18.16 -0.50
C PHE A 118 -6.56 19.39 -1.39
N VAL A 119 -5.64 19.33 -2.36
CA VAL A 119 -5.28 20.47 -3.22
C VAL A 119 -6.12 20.54 -4.49
N GLU A 120 -6.24 19.44 -5.23
CA GLU A 120 -6.77 19.46 -6.60
C GLU A 120 -8.16 18.82 -6.73
N TYR A 121 -8.48 17.84 -5.89
CA TYR A 121 -9.67 17.03 -6.12
C TYR A 121 -10.93 17.66 -5.51
N THR A 122 -11.68 18.41 -6.31
CA THR A 122 -12.84 19.18 -5.84
C THR A 122 -14.21 18.50 -5.99
N SER A 123 -14.28 17.18 -6.22
CA SER A 123 -15.60 16.53 -6.38
C SER A 123 -16.40 16.52 -5.07
N GLU A 124 -17.71 16.80 -5.16
CA GLU A 124 -18.61 16.74 -4.01
C GLU A 124 -18.63 15.34 -3.38
N ASP A 125 -18.57 14.29 -4.21
CA ASP A 125 -18.50 12.91 -3.73
C ASP A 125 -17.30 12.67 -2.80
N ILE A 126 -16.11 13.15 -3.19
CA ILE A 126 -14.93 12.95 -2.34
C ILE A 126 -15.03 13.75 -1.06
N ARG A 127 -15.54 14.99 -1.09
CA ARG A 127 -15.77 15.77 0.15
C ARG A 127 -16.73 15.08 1.11
N ASN A 128 -17.70 14.31 0.60
CA ASN A 128 -18.61 13.53 1.44
C ASN A 128 -17.95 12.29 2.07
N PHE A 129 -16.92 11.70 1.44
CA PHE A 129 -16.19 10.54 1.96
C PHE A 129 -14.89 10.90 2.71
N TRP A 130 -14.37 12.10 2.49
CA TRP A 130 -13.21 12.69 3.14
C TRP A 130 -13.66 13.89 3.96
N THR A 131 -14.41 13.61 5.02
CA THR A 131 -14.90 14.66 5.92
C THR A 131 -13.74 15.28 6.70
N THR A 132 -13.87 16.55 7.07
CA THR A 132 -12.88 17.23 7.90
C THR A 132 -12.69 16.50 9.23
N GLU A 133 -13.78 15.96 9.79
CA GLU A 133 -13.80 15.21 11.04
C GLU A 133 -12.99 13.91 10.92
N ASP A 134 -13.17 13.13 9.87
CA ASP A 134 -12.42 11.89 9.65
C ASP A 134 -10.92 12.19 9.47
N ILE A 135 -10.60 13.22 8.69
CA ILE A 135 -9.21 13.65 8.46
C ILE A 135 -8.56 14.07 9.78
N ALA A 136 -9.24 14.94 10.55
CA ALA A 136 -8.74 15.41 11.84
C ALA A 136 -8.56 14.25 12.83
N MET A 137 -9.49 13.29 12.84
CA MET A 137 -9.37 12.08 13.64
C MET A 137 -8.13 11.26 13.25
N ALA A 138 -7.94 10.97 11.96
CA ALA A 138 -6.76 10.22 11.50
C ALA A 138 -5.44 10.93 11.85
N MET A 139 -5.35 12.24 11.64
CA MET A 139 -4.17 13.03 12.02
C MET A 139 -3.92 13.04 13.53
N SER A 140 -4.98 12.97 14.35
CA SER A 140 -4.84 12.92 15.81
C SER A 140 -4.38 11.56 16.33
N LEU A 141 -4.76 10.48 15.64
CA LEU A 141 -4.40 9.11 16.00
C LEU A 141 -2.94 8.79 15.64
N HIS A 142 -2.46 9.32 14.51
CA HIS A 142 -1.15 8.99 13.95
C HIS A 142 -0.26 10.22 13.89
N LYS A 143 0.69 10.36 14.82
CA LYS A 143 1.55 11.55 14.90
C LYS A 143 2.43 11.79 13.67
N ASP A 144 2.80 10.73 12.96
CA ASP A 144 3.63 10.82 11.77
C ASP A 144 2.83 11.33 10.55
N LEU A 145 1.56 10.97 10.43
CA LEU A 145 0.69 11.40 9.32
C LEU A 145 0.65 12.93 9.08
N PRO A 146 0.37 13.79 10.08
CA PRO A 146 0.38 15.24 9.86
C PRO A 146 1.79 15.76 9.58
N ILE A 147 2.84 15.14 10.11
CA ILE A 147 4.23 15.53 9.83
C ILE A 147 4.55 15.25 8.36
N ASP A 148 4.27 14.04 7.88
CA ASP A 148 4.50 13.62 6.50
C ASP A 148 3.69 14.47 5.52
N PHE A 149 2.42 14.72 5.83
CA PHE A 149 1.54 15.57 5.04
C PHE A 149 2.06 17.01 4.95
N LEU A 150 2.46 17.61 6.07
CA LEU A 150 2.99 18.98 6.08
C LEU A 150 4.36 19.06 5.38
N ASN A 151 5.21 18.05 5.53
CA ASN A 151 6.48 17.98 4.81
C ASN A 151 6.26 17.91 3.30
N LEU A 152 5.33 17.07 2.85
CA LEU A 152 4.96 16.96 1.43
C LEU A 152 4.45 18.30 0.88
N MET A 153 3.50 18.92 1.58
CA MET A 153 2.97 20.24 1.21
C MET A 153 4.04 21.33 1.15
N ARG A 154 5.08 21.26 2.00
CA ARG A 154 6.19 22.22 2.01
C ARG A 154 7.24 21.96 0.94
N SER A 155 7.36 20.70 0.49
CA SER A 155 8.25 20.32 -0.60
C SER A 155 7.66 20.57 -1.99
N ASP A 156 6.35 20.77 -2.08
CA ASP A 156 5.67 20.97 -3.35
C ASP A 156 6.10 22.27 -4.05
N SER A 157 6.13 22.24 -5.38
CA SER A 157 6.62 23.35 -6.20
C SER A 157 5.56 24.46 -6.28
N PRO A 158 5.82 25.67 -5.75
CA PRO A 158 4.82 26.73 -5.73
C PRO A 158 4.30 27.05 -7.13
N GLY A 159 2.98 27.05 -7.29
CA GLY A 159 2.31 27.46 -8.54
C GLY A 159 2.07 26.34 -9.54
N PHE A 160 2.41 25.08 -9.22
CA PHE A 160 2.05 23.91 -10.02
C PHE A 160 1.08 23.02 -9.24
N PRO A 161 0.04 22.48 -9.90
CA PRO A 161 -0.83 21.51 -9.26
C PRO A 161 -0.06 20.22 -8.97
N PRO A 162 -0.28 19.54 -7.83
CA PRO A 162 0.32 18.24 -7.57
C PRO A 162 -0.11 17.23 -8.63
N THR A 163 0.81 16.33 -8.98
CA THR A 163 0.51 15.23 -9.92
C THR A 163 -0.33 14.17 -9.22
N ASP A 164 -1.31 13.59 -9.93
CA ASP A 164 -2.10 12.46 -9.42
C ASP A 164 -1.16 11.30 -9.06
N PRO A 165 -1.09 10.88 -7.79
CA PRO A 165 -0.18 9.83 -7.36
C PRO A 165 -0.48 8.47 -7.97
N ARG A 166 -1.69 8.26 -8.51
CA ARG A 166 -2.04 7.05 -9.24
C ARG A 166 -1.37 6.99 -10.61
N ALA A 167 -1.07 8.16 -11.19
CA ALA A 167 -0.46 8.31 -12.52
C ALA A 167 1.07 8.42 -12.48
N LEU A 168 1.68 8.61 -11.30
CA LEU A 168 3.13 8.59 -11.14
C LEU A 168 3.72 7.22 -11.55
N PRO A 169 5.02 7.11 -11.82
CA PRO A 169 5.69 5.80 -11.95
C PRO A 169 5.53 4.94 -10.69
N ASN A 170 5.54 3.62 -10.85
CA ASN A 170 5.45 2.69 -9.70
C ASN A 170 6.71 2.74 -8.82
N SER A 171 7.88 2.90 -9.45
CA SER A 171 9.18 3.02 -8.80
C SER A 171 9.25 4.14 -7.78
N ASP A 172 8.50 5.23 -7.94
CA ASP A 172 8.47 6.38 -7.03
C ASP A 172 8.05 6.02 -5.60
N PHE A 173 7.40 4.87 -5.46
CA PHE A 173 6.93 4.32 -4.21
C PHE A 173 7.45 2.89 -3.96
N HIS A 174 8.51 2.42 -4.61
CA HIS A 174 9.08 1.11 -4.28
C HIS A 174 10.04 1.18 -3.11
N CYS A 175 10.36 0.01 -2.53
CA CYS A 175 11.26 -0.10 -1.38
C CYS A 175 12.73 0.17 -1.72
N HIS A 176 13.09 0.16 -3.01
CA HIS A 176 14.47 0.34 -3.47
C HIS A 176 14.87 1.82 -3.56
N GLY A 177 16.18 2.09 -3.52
CA GLY A 177 16.71 3.44 -3.73
C GLY A 177 16.54 3.94 -5.17
N GLU A 178 16.66 5.25 -5.40
CA GLU A 178 16.54 5.86 -6.75
C GLU A 178 17.53 5.27 -7.77
N ASP A 179 18.73 4.87 -7.30
CA ASP A 179 19.80 4.33 -8.13
C ASP A 179 19.80 2.78 -8.22
N GLU A 180 18.88 2.11 -7.54
CA GLU A 180 18.80 0.66 -7.52
C GLU A 180 17.87 0.13 -8.63
N PRO A 181 18.23 -0.97 -9.32
CA PRO A 181 17.37 -1.53 -10.34
C PRO A 181 16.09 -2.08 -9.73
N CYS A 182 14.95 -1.63 -10.25
CA CYS A 182 13.65 -2.12 -9.83
C CYS A 182 13.50 -3.62 -10.13
N SER A 183 13.15 -4.41 -9.11
CA SER A 183 12.92 -5.86 -9.23
C SER A 183 11.60 -6.19 -9.93
N GLN A 184 10.66 -5.24 -9.94
CA GLN A 184 9.39 -5.38 -10.63
C GLN A 184 9.58 -5.14 -12.14
N ARG A 185 8.97 -5.99 -12.96
CA ARG A 185 8.98 -5.79 -14.41
C ARG A 185 8.26 -4.47 -14.74
N PRO A 186 8.80 -3.62 -15.63
CA PRO A 186 8.04 -2.50 -16.15
C PRO A 186 6.80 -3.05 -16.87
N ASN A 187 5.63 -2.51 -16.52
CA ASN A 187 4.38 -2.79 -17.22
C ASN A 187 4.40 -2.17 -18.63
#